data_AF-A0AAX1BJX6-F1
#
_entry.id   AF-A0AAX1BJX6-F1
#
_cell.length_a   1.000
_cell.length_b   1.000
_cell.length_c   1.000
_cell.angle_alpha   90.00
_cell.angle_beta   90.00
_cell.angle_gamma   90.00
#
_symmetry.space_group_name_H-M   'P 1'
#
loop_
_entity.id
_entity.type
_entity.pdbx_description
1 polymer ?
#
loop_
_entity_poly.entity_id
_entity_poly.type
_entity_poly.pdbx_seq_one_letter_code
_entity_poly.pdbx_strand_id
1 'polypeptide(L)' 'FCDFSIFINAPATALRERLVGRKLAGGVSLADAEAFYDRTDGPNVRRVLEESLPANLTLMMTATGEYRLVD' A
#
# COMPACT_ATOMS: atom_id res chain seq x y z
N PHE A 1 22.39 2.27 5.48
CA PHE A 1 22.15 0.93 6.03
C PHE A 1 21.27 1.07 7.27
N CYS A 2 20.40 0.09 7.52
CA CYS A 2 19.59 0.01 8.73
C CYS A 2 19.89 -1.31 9.44
N ASP A 3 19.76 -1.34 10.78
CA ASP A 3 20.02 -2.54 11.57
C ASP A 3 18.89 -3.58 11.43
N PHE A 4 17.66 -3.11 11.21
CA PHE A 4 16.49 -3.96 11.02
C PHE A 4 15.42 -3.24 10.18
N SER A 5 14.80 -3.95 9.24
CA SER A 5 13.70 -3.46 8.42
C SER A 5 12.51 -4.41 8.44
N ILE A 6 11.30 -3.83 8.38
CA ILE A 6 10.04 -4.56 8.27
C ILE A 6 9.37 -4.15 6.97
N PHE A 7 9.00 -5.12 6.15
CA PHE A 7 8.17 -4.91 4.98
C PHE A 7 6.73 -5.33 5.28
N ILE A 8 5.77 -4.43 5.05
CA ILE A 8 4.35 -4.74 5.18
C ILE A 8 3.79 -4.91 3.78
N ASN A 9 3.44 -6.14 3.43
CA ASN A 9 2.79 -6.49 2.18
C ASN A 9 1.26 -6.38 2.33
N ALA A 10 0.57 -6.15 1.21
CA ALA A 10 -0.88 -6.08 1.08
C ALA A 10 -1.27 -6.33 -0.39
N PRO A 11 -2.45 -6.92 -0.68
CA PRO A 11 -2.94 -6.97 -2.06
C PRO A 11 -3.06 -5.55 -2.63
N ALA A 12 -2.59 -5.34 -3.87
CA ALA A 12 -2.61 -4.03 -4.52
C ALA A 12 -4.04 -3.43 -4.61
N THR A 13 -5.06 -4.29 -4.76
CA THR A 13 -6.47 -3.88 -4.77
C THR A 13 -6.91 -3.28 -3.44
N ALA A 14 -6.55 -3.91 -2.32
CA ALA A 14 -6.84 -3.41 -0.99
C ALA A 14 -6.13 -2.07 -0.71
N LEU A 15 -4.91 -1.90 -1.23
CA LEU A 15 -4.18 -0.62 -1.15
C LEU A 15 -4.89 0.48 -1.96
N ARG A 16 -5.36 0.18 -3.18
CA ARG A 16 -6.13 1.12 -4.00
C ARG A 16 -7.36 1.62 -3.27
N GLU A 17 -8.18 0.70 -2.76
CA GLU A 17 -9.42 1.03 -2.05
C GLU A 17 -9.15 1.95 -0.85
N ARG A 18 -8.11 1.65 -0.06
CA ARG A 18 -7.74 2.48 1.10
C ARG A 18 -7.24 3.87 0.70
N LEU A 19 -6.41 3.97 -0.34
CA LEU A 19 -5.82 5.25 -0.76
C LEU A 19 -6.87 6.16 -1.39
N VAL A 20 -7.72 5.63 -2.28
CA VAL A 20 -8.87 6.37 -2.84
C VAL A 20 -9.85 6.74 -1.72
N GLY A 21 -10.20 5.80 -0.84
CA GLY A 21 -11.08 6.05 0.30
C GLY A 21 -10.58 7.16 1.23
N ARG A 22 -9.26 7.23 1.48
CA ARG A 22 -8.66 8.31 2.29
C ARG A 22 -8.80 9.68 1.63
N LYS A 23 -8.70 9.76 0.30
CA LYS A 23 -8.87 11.03 -0.44
C LYS A 23 -10.32 11.50 -0.39
N LEU A 24 -11.26 10.57 -0.57
CA LEU A 24 -12.70 10.83 -0.42
C LEU A 24 -13.02 11.35 0.99
N ALA A 25 -12.50 10.70 2.02
CA ALA A 25 -12.67 11.15 3.42
C ALA A 25 -12.05 12.53 3.68
N GLY A 26 -11.05 12.93 2.89
CA GLY A 26 -10.45 14.26 2.90
C GLY A 26 -11.17 15.30 2.04
N GLY A 27 -12.32 14.96 1.45
CA GLY A 27 -13.14 15.88 0.63
C GLY A 27 -12.74 15.98 -0.84
N VAL A 28 -11.84 15.12 -1.33
CA VAL A 28 -11.50 15.03 -2.76
C VAL A 28 -12.60 14.29 -3.51
N SER A 29 -12.94 14.72 -4.73
CA SER A 29 -13.92 14.01 -5.55
C SER A 29 -13.45 12.60 -5.91
N LEU A 30 -14.37 11.69 -6.23
CA LEU A 30 -13.99 10.33 -6.67
C LEU A 30 -13.10 10.38 -7.92
N ALA A 31 -13.48 11.17 -8.92
CA ALA A 31 -12.72 11.30 -10.16
C ALA A 31 -11.29 11.81 -9.91
N ASP A 32 -11.13 12.82 -9.04
CA ASP A 32 -9.80 13.35 -8.70
C ASP A 32 -8.99 12.36 -7.87
N ALA A 33 -9.63 11.60 -6.98
CA ALA A 33 -8.98 10.56 -6.19
C ALA A 33 -8.47 9.41 -7.06
N GLU A 34 -9.27 8.96 -8.03
CA GLU A 34 -8.87 7.93 -9.00
C GLU A 34 -7.75 8.43 -9.93
N ALA A 35 -7.89 9.65 -10.47
CA ALA A 35 -6.84 10.25 -11.30
C ALA A 35 -5.53 10.43 -10.53
N PHE A 36 -5.61 10.78 -9.23
CA PHE A 36 -4.44 10.86 -8.36
C PHE A 36 -3.82 9.47 -8.13
N TYR A 37 -4.64 8.44 -7.94
CA TYR A 37 -4.17 7.08 -7.80
C TYR A 37 -3.41 6.64 -9.06
N ASP A 38 -4.02 6.77 -10.24
CA ASP A 38 -3.42 6.28 -11.48
C ASP A 38 -2.09 6.99 -11.82
N ARG A 39 -2.01 8.29 -11.54
CA ARG A 39 -0.81 9.09 -11.83
C ARG A 39 0.28 8.95 -10.78
N THR A 40 -0.06 8.67 -9.52
CA THR A 40 0.89 8.82 -8.40
C THR A 40 0.93 7.58 -7.50
N ASP A 41 -0.17 7.25 -6.81
CA ASP A 41 -0.16 6.20 -5.80
C ASP A 41 -0.01 4.81 -6.42
N GLY A 42 -0.67 4.52 -7.53
CA GLY A 42 -0.62 3.24 -8.23
C GLY A 42 0.80 2.86 -8.70
N PRO A 43 1.54 3.75 -9.41
CA PRO A 43 2.95 3.53 -9.72
C PRO A 43 3.81 3.30 -8.47
N ASN A 44 3.57 4.06 -7.39
CA ASN A 44 4.31 3.90 -6.14
C ASN A 44 3.99 2.57 -5.44
N VAL A 45 2.72 2.14 -5.46
CA VAL A 45 2.27 0.85 -4.92
C VAL A 45 2.97 -0.29 -5.66
N ARG A 46 2.95 -0.29 -6.99
CA ARG A 46 3.67 -1.31 -7.77
C ARG A 46 5.15 -1.33 -7.42
N ARG A 47 5.80 -0.16 -7.45
CA ARG A 47 7.22 -0.05 -7.13
C ARG A 47 7.55 -0.62 -5.74
N VAL A 48 6.75 -0.29 -4.73
CA VAL A 48 6.97 -0.81 -3.36
C VAL A 48 6.74 -2.32 -3.30
N LEU A 49 5.69 -2.83 -3.93
CA LEU A 49 5.37 -4.27 -3.87
C LEU A 49 6.33 -5.14 -4.69
N GLU A 50 6.84 -4.63 -5.81
CA GLU A 50 7.59 -5.41 -6.81
C GLU A 50 9.10 -5.17 -6.74
N GLU A 51 9.55 -3.99 -6.29
CA GLU A 51 10.95 -3.58 -6.37
C GLU A 51 11.61 -3.30 -5.00
N SER A 52 10.90 -3.52 -3.89
CA SER A 52 11.51 -3.39 -2.55
C SER A 52 12.61 -4.43 -2.34
N LEU A 53 13.69 -4.02 -1.67
CA LEU A 53 14.72 -4.95 -1.22
C LEU A 53 14.16 -5.89 -0.13
N PRO A 54 14.72 -7.11 0.03
CA PRO A 54 14.35 -7.99 1.12
C PRO A 54 14.48 -7.31 2.49
N ALA A 55 13.47 -7.50 3.33
CA ALA A 55 13.46 -7.01 4.71
C ALA A 55 13.80 -8.13 5.70
N ASN A 56 14.18 -7.76 6.93
CA ASN A 56 14.43 -8.74 7.98
C ASN A 56 13.16 -9.47 8.42
N LEU A 57 12.02 -8.80 8.29
CA LEU A 57 10.71 -9.37 8.60
C LEU A 57 9.68 -8.88 7.58
N THR A 58 8.86 -9.79 7.07
CA THR A 58 7.71 -9.47 6.23
C THR A 58 6.41 -9.79 6.95
N LEU A 59 5.50 -8.82 6.97
CA LEU A 59 4.14 -8.96 7.49
C LEU A 59 3.14 -8.88 6.34
N MET A 60 2.13 -9.74 6.35
CA MET A 60 0.97 -9.68 5.47
C MET A 60 -0.17 -8.95 6.18
N MET A 61 -0.57 -7.79 5.67
CA MET A 61 -1.79 -7.13 6.12
C MET A 61 -3.02 -7.76 5.45
N THR A 62 -4.00 -8.15 6.27
CA THR A 62 -5.31 -8.63 5.80
C THR A 62 -6.20 -7.46 5.37
N ALA A 63 -7.31 -7.76 4.70
CA ALA A 63 -8.29 -6.75 4.30
C ALA A 63 -8.90 -5.98 5.50
N THR A 64 -8.98 -6.61 6.67
CA THR A 64 -9.49 -6.00 7.92
C THR A 64 -8.43 -5.22 8.70
N GLY A 65 -7.17 -5.23 8.24
CA GLY A 65 -6.07 -4.48 8.85
C GLY A 65 -5.25 -5.24 9.89
N GLU A 66 -5.53 -6.52 10.12
CA GLU A 66 -4.69 -7.39 10.95
C GLU A 66 -3.37 -7.73 10.23
N TYR A 67 -2.31 -7.99 10.99
CA TYR A 67 -1.00 -8.40 10.47
C TYR A 67 -0.73 -9.87 10.78
N ARG A 68 -0.18 -10.59 9.80
CA ARG A 68 0.30 -11.97 9.95
C ARG A 68 1.74 -12.08 9.50
N LEU A 69 2.51 -12.96 10.14
CA LEU A 69 3.81 -13.34 9.62
C LEU A 69 3.62 -14.02 8.26
N VAL A 70 4.52 -13.75 7.33
CA VAL A 70 4.63 -14.51 6.08
C VAL A 70 5.65 -15.61 6.34
N ASP A 71 5.22 -16.87 6.25
CA ASP A 71 6.11 -18.04 6.32
C ASP A 71 7.00 -18.14 5.08
#